data_AF-E6QN46-F1
#
_entry.id   AF-E6QN46-F1
#
_cell.length_a   1.000
_cell.length_b   1.000
_cell.length_c   1.000
_cell.angle_alpha   90.00
_cell.angle_beta   90.00
_cell.angle_gamma   90.00
#
_symmetry.space_group_name_H-M   'P 1'
#
loop_
_entity.id
_entity.type
_entity.pdbx_description
1 polymer ?
#
loop_
_entity_poly.entity_id
_entity_poly.type
_entity_poly.pdbx_seq_one_letter_code
_entity_poly.pdbx_strand_id
1 'polypeptide(L)'
;MLRKTLLLAVTACSALAVCTGIFTDIQAQTPRSTQPSPTQPNPTQPSLPRYRQIDTLSIHSRSGDTPSTYLLTHMLFENASVPTEVADAMGYTERVARAETDFQSGAHTPVHEVDIVRAVNHLMEGVGAPQWARTTQPEVRKLRIHMLVGYPHLIGSKQPPDNKGHRSPVASTMSPVEAAFIATTLVYQKAYNPDYMFTAEELSHQAPADIANRKTEQVQRQAVLEKTFHGQNDSVSLHDLINATNLFFNDLNMPPVSNTGSNPSKAGLSPMTASGGAR
;
A
#
# COMPACT_ATOMS: atom_id res chain seq x y z
N MET A 1 4.87 -24.58 -0.78
CA MET A 1 5.05 -24.21 0.64
C MET A 1 6.01 -23.01 0.86
N LEU A 2 6.78 -22.55 -0.13
CA LEU A 2 7.70 -21.41 -0.01
C LEU A 2 7.06 -20.00 0.07
N ARG A 3 5.78 -19.83 -0.29
CA ARG A 3 5.11 -18.51 -0.24
C ARG A 3 4.80 -17.99 1.18
N LYS A 4 4.87 -18.85 2.20
CA LYS A 4 4.50 -18.49 3.59
C LYS A 4 5.66 -17.95 4.43
N THR A 5 6.90 -18.28 4.09
CA THR A 5 8.07 -17.90 4.91
C THR A 5 8.51 -16.45 4.68
N LEU A 6 8.13 -15.87 3.55
CA LEU A 6 8.50 -14.50 3.18
C LEU A 6 7.54 -13.44 3.75
N LEU A 7 6.39 -13.89 4.26
CA LEU A 7 5.50 -13.08 5.11
C LEU A 7 6.30 -12.53 6.30
N LEU A 8 7.25 -13.28 6.87
CA LEU A 8 7.95 -12.94 8.12
C LEU A 8 8.84 -11.69 8.10
N ALA A 9 9.24 -11.15 6.94
CA ALA A 9 9.96 -9.88 6.90
C ALA A 9 9.04 -8.66 7.11
N VAL A 10 7.77 -8.78 6.70
CA VAL A 10 6.69 -7.80 6.98
C VAL A 10 5.87 -8.23 8.21
N THR A 11 5.95 -9.51 8.61
CA THR A 11 5.31 -10.13 9.79
C THR A 11 6.31 -10.31 10.95
N ALA A 12 7.47 -9.65 10.92
CA ALA A 12 8.39 -9.59 12.06
C ALA A 12 7.80 -8.76 13.22
N CYS A 13 6.65 -8.11 13.00
CA CYS A 13 5.88 -7.42 14.04
C CYS A 13 4.83 -8.32 14.74
N SER A 14 4.56 -9.54 14.27
CA SER A 14 3.53 -10.42 14.89
C SER A 14 4.13 -11.51 15.80
N ALA A 15 5.45 -11.69 15.80
CA ALA A 15 6.14 -12.70 16.62
C ALA A 15 6.61 -12.18 18.00
N LEU A 16 6.15 -10.99 18.43
CA LEU A 16 6.38 -10.41 19.76
C LEU A 16 5.11 -10.30 20.62
N ALA A 17 4.07 -11.10 20.31
CA ALA A 17 2.85 -11.20 21.12
C ALA A 17 2.64 -12.59 21.77
N VAL A 18 3.62 -13.49 21.67
CA VAL A 18 3.57 -14.79 22.35
C VAL A 18 4.89 -15.00 23.09
N CYS A 19 5.06 -14.32 24.23
CA CYS A 19 5.91 -14.72 25.36
C CYS A 19 5.96 -13.61 26.42
N THR A 20 4.87 -13.46 27.19
CA THR A 20 4.88 -13.44 28.67
C THR A 20 3.44 -13.31 29.14
N GLY A 21 2.98 -14.32 29.88
CA GLY A 21 1.68 -14.31 30.51
C GLY A 21 1.61 -13.42 31.76
N ILE A 22 0.38 -13.37 32.26
CA ILE A 22 -0.05 -12.90 33.59
C ILE A 22 -0.17 -11.38 33.75
N PHE A 23 -1.31 -10.84 33.34
CA PHE A 23 -2.02 -9.84 34.14
C PHE A 23 -3.52 -10.16 34.14
N THR A 24 -3.99 -10.55 35.30
CA THR A 24 -5.40 -10.69 35.68
C THR A 24 -6.05 -9.32 35.84
N ASP A 25 -7.33 -9.25 35.45
CA ASP A 25 -8.39 -8.35 35.93
C ASP A 25 -8.17 -6.83 35.95
N ILE A 26 -8.91 -6.14 35.06
CA ILE A 26 -10.02 -5.22 35.36
C ILE A 26 -10.38 -4.53 34.03
N GLN A 27 -11.46 -4.97 33.38
CA GLN A 27 -12.11 -4.18 32.32
C GLN A 27 -13.35 -3.50 32.86
N ALA A 28 -13.21 -2.20 33.09
CA ALA A 28 -14.34 -1.27 33.00
C ALA A 28 -14.80 -1.24 31.54
N GLN A 29 -16.08 -1.59 31.31
CA GLN A 29 -16.71 -1.58 30.00
C GLN A 29 -16.93 -0.13 29.55
N THR A 30 -16.10 0.37 28.64
CA THR A 30 -16.43 1.55 27.85
C THR A 30 -17.49 1.14 26.81
N PRO A 31 -18.58 1.91 26.61
CA PRO A 31 -19.57 1.59 25.60
C PRO A 31 -18.93 1.63 24.20
N ARG A 32 -18.81 0.45 23.56
CA ARG A 32 -18.48 0.33 22.14
C ARG A 32 -19.58 1.04 21.34
N SER A 33 -19.22 2.07 20.59
CA SER A 33 -20.06 2.53 19.49
C SER A 33 -20.35 1.33 18.60
N THR A 34 -21.63 1.00 18.46
CA THR A 34 -22.15 -0.06 17.59
C THR A 34 -21.84 0.29 16.14
N GLN A 35 -20.66 -0.09 15.69
CA GLN A 35 -20.34 -0.17 14.28
C GLN A 35 -21.34 -1.17 13.67
N PRO A 36 -22.15 -0.77 12.67
CA PRO A 36 -23.11 -1.67 12.06
C PRO A 36 -22.36 -2.88 11.54
N SER A 37 -22.74 -4.07 12.03
CA SER A 37 -22.19 -5.32 11.51
C SER A 37 -22.42 -5.32 10.00
N PRO A 38 -21.37 -5.49 9.18
CA PRO A 38 -21.54 -5.56 7.73
C PRO A 38 -22.55 -6.68 7.46
N THR A 39 -23.67 -6.33 6.83
CA THR A 39 -24.70 -7.28 6.45
C THR A 39 -24.03 -8.38 5.63
N GLN A 40 -23.95 -9.59 6.19
CA GLN A 40 -23.36 -10.73 5.50
C GLN A 40 -24.15 -10.94 4.20
N PRO A 41 -23.50 -10.89 3.02
CA PRO A 41 -24.18 -11.07 1.76
C PRO A 41 -24.83 -12.45 1.70
N ASN A 42 -26.06 -12.48 1.20
CA ASN A 42 -26.89 -13.67 1.05
C ASN A 42 -26.10 -14.78 0.31
N PRO A 43 -25.98 -16.01 0.84
CA PRO A 43 -25.03 -17.04 0.37
C PRO A 43 -25.30 -17.62 -1.03
N THR A 44 -26.29 -17.10 -1.77
CA THR A 44 -26.75 -17.68 -3.05
C THR A 44 -26.32 -16.89 -4.29
N GLN A 45 -25.62 -15.76 -4.16
CA GLN A 45 -25.11 -15.05 -5.33
C GLN A 45 -23.73 -15.59 -5.73
N PRO A 46 -23.54 -16.01 -7.00
CA PRO A 46 -22.21 -16.37 -7.48
C PRO A 46 -21.28 -15.17 -7.31
N SER A 47 -20.21 -15.35 -6.54
CA SER A 47 -19.26 -14.28 -6.29
C SER A 47 -18.62 -13.88 -7.62
N LEU A 48 -18.67 -12.59 -7.94
CA LEU A 48 -18.03 -12.05 -9.12
C LEU A 48 -16.52 -12.38 -9.09
N PRO A 49 -15.86 -12.61 -10.24
CA PRO A 49 -14.41 -12.71 -10.26
C PRO A 49 -13.76 -11.51 -9.57
N ARG A 50 -12.70 -11.74 -8.79
CA ARG A 50 -12.05 -10.73 -7.94
C ARG A 50 -11.73 -9.41 -8.67
N TYR A 51 -11.22 -9.49 -9.91
CA TYR A 51 -10.90 -8.30 -10.70
C TYR A 51 -12.14 -7.44 -11.00
N ARG A 52 -13.32 -8.05 -11.22
CA ARG A 52 -14.58 -7.32 -11.40
C ARG A 52 -15.05 -6.66 -10.12
N GLN A 53 -14.85 -7.30 -8.97
CA GLN A 53 -15.20 -6.70 -7.68
C GLN A 53 -14.36 -5.42 -7.43
N ILE A 54 -13.05 -5.49 -7.69
CA ILE A 54 -12.14 -4.34 -7.60
C ILE A 54 -12.60 -3.22 -8.56
N ASP A 55 -12.92 -3.56 -9.80
CA ASP A 55 -13.36 -2.58 -10.80
C ASP A 55 -14.70 -1.91 -10.41
N THR A 56 -15.67 -2.67 -9.90
CA THR A 56 -16.94 -2.14 -9.36
C THR A 56 -16.70 -1.22 -8.16
N LEU A 57 -15.87 -1.64 -7.19
CA LEU A 57 -15.53 -0.80 -6.04
C LEU A 57 -14.77 0.46 -6.46
N SER A 58 -13.99 0.41 -7.53
CA SER A 58 -13.31 1.59 -8.10
C SER A 58 -14.32 2.61 -8.63
N ILE A 59 -15.44 2.16 -9.24
CA ILE A 59 -16.53 3.05 -9.65
C ILE A 59 -17.18 3.72 -8.43
N HIS A 60 -17.49 2.95 -7.39
CA HIS A 60 -18.10 3.49 -6.17
C HIS A 60 -17.18 4.44 -5.41
N SER A 61 -15.91 4.08 -5.25
CA SER A 61 -14.89 4.94 -4.62
C SER A 61 -14.80 6.30 -5.33
N ARG A 62 -14.81 6.30 -6.67
CA ARG A 62 -14.82 7.52 -7.50
C ARG A 62 -16.07 8.39 -7.33
N SER A 63 -17.15 7.85 -6.76
CA SER A 63 -18.36 8.61 -6.43
C SER A 63 -18.31 9.23 -5.02
N GLY A 64 -17.20 9.09 -4.31
CA GLY A 64 -17.02 9.58 -2.93
C GLY A 64 -17.54 8.62 -1.86
N ASP A 65 -17.91 7.39 -2.22
CA ASP A 65 -18.36 6.37 -1.27
C ASP A 65 -17.18 5.88 -0.42
N THR A 66 -17.09 6.40 0.81
CA THR A 66 -15.99 6.14 1.74
C THR A 66 -15.92 4.66 2.16
N PRO A 67 -17.03 3.99 2.55
CA PRO A 67 -17.05 2.54 2.74
C PRO A 67 -16.47 1.74 1.56
N SER A 68 -16.88 2.05 0.32
CA SER A 68 -16.35 1.37 -0.87
C SER A 68 -14.87 1.65 -1.09
N THR A 69 -14.40 2.85 -0.76
CA THR A 69 -12.98 3.23 -0.85
C THR A 69 -12.11 2.44 0.13
N TYR A 70 -12.59 2.22 1.35
CA TYR A 70 -11.89 1.38 2.33
C TYR A 70 -11.82 -0.09 1.87
N LEU A 71 -12.96 -0.65 1.42
CA LEU A 71 -13.02 -2.02 0.89
C LEU A 71 -12.14 -2.19 -0.34
N LEU A 72 -12.14 -1.22 -1.25
CA LEU A 72 -11.26 -1.20 -2.42
C LEU A 72 -9.79 -1.30 -1.98
N THR A 73 -9.36 -0.42 -1.08
CA THR A 73 -7.98 -0.38 -0.59
C THR A 73 -7.56 -1.72 0.02
N HIS A 74 -8.41 -2.29 0.88
CA HIS A 74 -8.15 -3.60 1.50
C HIS A 74 -8.02 -4.72 0.44
N MET A 75 -8.93 -4.76 -0.54
CA MET A 75 -8.88 -5.75 -1.62
C MET A 75 -7.65 -5.61 -2.52
N LEU A 76 -7.17 -4.39 -2.74
CA LEU A 76 -5.99 -4.09 -3.54
C LEU A 76 -4.71 -4.53 -2.83
N PHE A 77 -4.60 -4.30 -1.51
CA PHE A 77 -3.48 -4.82 -0.72
C PHE A 77 -3.43 -6.34 -0.74
N GLU A 78 -4.55 -7.01 -0.49
CA GLU A 78 -4.60 -8.46 -0.58
C GLU A 78 -4.24 -8.95 -2.00
N ASN A 79 -4.70 -8.25 -3.06
CA ASN A 79 -4.34 -8.58 -4.44
C ASN A 79 -2.85 -8.36 -4.75
N ALA A 80 -2.22 -7.37 -4.12
CA ALA A 80 -0.79 -7.11 -4.18
C ALA A 80 0.04 -8.02 -3.24
N SER A 81 -0.60 -9.04 -2.64
CA SER A 81 0.02 -9.96 -1.66
C SER A 81 0.55 -9.27 -0.40
N VAL A 82 -0.02 -8.12 -0.03
CA VAL A 82 0.23 -7.44 1.25
C VAL A 82 -0.73 -8.03 2.29
N PRO A 83 -0.26 -8.54 3.44
CA PRO A 83 -1.14 -9.02 4.51
C PRO A 83 -2.02 -7.88 5.02
N THR A 84 -3.33 -8.00 4.85
CA THR A 84 -4.25 -6.90 5.15
C THR A 84 -4.36 -6.64 6.64
N GLU A 85 -4.18 -7.66 7.48
CA GLU A 85 -4.15 -7.51 8.93
C GLU A 85 -2.97 -6.63 9.37
N VAL A 86 -1.81 -6.76 8.70
CA VAL A 86 -0.65 -5.91 8.96
C VAL A 86 -0.87 -4.51 8.42
N ALA A 87 -1.42 -4.38 7.21
CA ALA A 87 -1.75 -3.08 6.64
C ALA A 87 -2.76 -2.30 7.51
N ASP A 88 -3.77 -2.98 8.04
CA ASP A 88 -4.77 -2.41 8.93
C ASP A 88 -4.16 -2.07 10.30
N ALA A 89 -3.37 -2.97 10.89
CA ALA A 89 -2.69 -2.74 12.17
C ALA A 89 -1.72 -1.54 12.13
N MET A 90 -1.07 -1.31 10.99
CA MET A 90 -0.18 -0.17 10.75
C MET A 90 -0.92 1.09 10.25
N GLY A 91 -2.24 1.03 10.10
CA GLY A 91 -3.07 2.14 9.63
C GLY A 91 -2.90 2.49 8.15
N TYR A 92 -2.27 1.64 7.34
CA TYR A 92 -2.02 1.92 5.92
C TYR A 92 -3.32 1.96 5.11
N THR A 93 -4.24 1.04 5.38
CA THR A 93 -5.55 1.00 4.70
C THR A 93 -6.33 2.28 4.96
N GLU A 94 -6.39 2.72 6.21
CA GLU A 94 -7.07 3.96 6.58
C GLU A 94 -6.41 5.19 5.94
N ARG A 95 -5.08 5.27 5.93
CA ARG A 95 -4.34 6.38 5.32
C ARG A 95 -4.62 6.52 3.82
N VAL A 96 -4.54 5.42 3.08
CA VAL A 96 -4.80 5.40 1.64
C VAL A 96 -6.27 5.74 1.37
N ALA A 97 -7.20 5.16 2.13
CA ALA A 97 -8.63 5.43 1.97
C ALA A 97 -8.97 6.90 2.27
N ARG A 98 -8.37 7.49 3.32
CA ARG A 98 -8.55 8.91 3.65
C ARG A 98 -7.98 9.81 2.56
N ALA A 99 -6.76 9.54 2.09
CA ALA A 99 -6.16 10.30 0.99
C ALA A 99 -7.01 10.24 -0.28
N GLU A 100 -7.60 9.07 -0.58
CA GLU A 100 -8.51 8.90 -1.70
C GLU A 100 -9.80 9.72 -1.51
N THR A 101 -10.43 9.69 -0.33
CA THR A 101 -11.60 10.54 -0.03
C THR A 101 -11.27 12.04 -0.17
N ASP A 102 -10.12 12.48 0.34
CA ASP A 102 -9.65 13.85 0.20
C ASP A 102 -9.38 14.20 -1.27
N PHE A 103 -8.87 13.26 -2.06
CA PHE A 103 -8.66 13.44 -3.50
C PHE A 103 -9.97 13.60 -4.26
N GLN A 104 -10.99 12.77 -3.94
CA GLN A 104 -12.30 12.89 -4.59
C GLN A 104 -13.02 14.20 -4.23
N SER A 105 -12.76 14.77 -3.05
CA SER A 105 -13.27 16.10 -2.67
C SER A 105 -12.44 17.28 -3.19
N GLY A 106 -11.30 17.01 -3.84
CA GLY A 106 -10.37 18.02 -4.33
C GLY A 106 -9.44 18.61 -3.27
N ALA A 107 -9.48 18.10 -2.04
CA ALA A 107 -8.60 18.52 -0.94
C ALA A 107 -7.19 17.93 -1.04
N HIS A 108 -7.02 16.82 -1.78
CA HIS A 108 -5.73 16.17 -1.98
C HIS A 108 -5.28 16.28 -3.45
N THR A 109 -4.00 16.58 -3.66
CA THR A 109 -3.41 16.68 -5.01
C THR A 109 -3.26 15.30 -5.66
N PRO A 110 -3.39 15.19 -6.98
CA PRO A 110 -3.14 13.93 -7.67
C PRO A 110 -1.66 13.49 -7.54
N VAL A 111 -1.42 12.18 -7.55
CA VAL A 111 -0.07 11.59 -7.43
C VAL A 111 0.56 11.43 -8.82
N HIS A 112 1.82 11.81 -9.00
CA HIS A 112 2.52 11.66 -10.28
C HIS A 112 3.29 10.32 -10.33
N GLU A 113 3.56 9.83 -11.54
CA GLU A 113 4.39 8.61 -11.69
C GLU A 113 5.79 8.76 -11.09
N VAL A 114 6.36 9.97 -11.13
CA VAL A 114 7.68 10.26 -10.52
C VAL A 114 7.65 10.12 -8.99
N ASP A 115 6.51 10.39 -8.36
CA ASP A 115 6.34 10.25 -6.92
C ASP A 115 6.36 8.77 -6.51
N ILE A 116 5.77 7.90 -7.34
CA ILE A 116 5.86 6.44 -7.16
C ILE A 116 7.30 5.94 -7.31
N VAL A 117 8.03 6.45 -8.31
CA VAL A 117 9.45 6.10 -8.50
C VAL A 117 10.25 6.47 -7.25
N ARG A 118 10.06 7.68 -6.73
CA ARG A 118 10.71 8.17 -5.51
C ARG A 118 10.37 7.27 -4.32
N ALA A 119 9.08 7.05 -4.08
CA ALA A 119 8.58 6.22 -2.96
C ALA A 119 9.19 4.81 -2.98
N VAL A 120 9.10 4.11 -4.12
CA VAL A 120 9.63 2.75 -4.27
C VAL A 120 11.15 2.74 -4.12
N ASN A 121 11.86 3.71 -4.68
CA ASN A 121 13.32 3.74 -4.60
C ASN A 121 13.83 4.05 -3.18
N HIS A 122 13.19 4.97 -2.46
CA HIS A 122 13.49 5.23 -1.05
C HIS A 122 13.20 3.99 -0.19
N LEU A 123 12.11 3.27 -0.45
CA LEU A 123 11.84 2.01 0.24
C LEU A 123 12.95 0.98 -0.02
N MET A 124 13.33 0.78 -1.29
CA MET A 124 14.38 -0.16 -1.69
C MET A 124 15.74 0.21 -1.07
N GLU A 125 16.06 1.50 -1.02
CA GLU A 125 17.28 1.99 -0.36
C GLU A 125 17.24 1.77 1.15
N GLY A 126 16.10 2.05 1.79
CA GLY A 126 15.91 1.85 3.24
C GLY A 126 16.05 0.39 3.67
N VAL A 127 15.71 -0.57 2.80
CA VAL A 127 15.92 -2.01 3.06
C VAL A 127 17.28 -2.52 2.56
N GLY A 128 18.16 -1.64 2.07
CA GLY A 128 19.47 -2.03 1.55
C GLY A 128 19.42 -2.86 0.26
N ALA A 129 18.35 -2.75 -0.51
CA ALA A 129 18.22 -3.47 -1.78
C ALA A 129 19.23 -2.94 -2.82
N PRO A 130 19.74 -3.84 -3.69
CA PRO A 130 20.70 -3.46 -4.72
C PRO A 130 20.10 -2.52 -5.77
N GLN A 131 20.94 -1.79 -6.50
CA GLN A 131 20.51 -0.77 -7.47
C GLN A 131 19.54 -1.29 -8.54
N TRP A 132 19.68 -2.54 -8.98
CA TRP A 132 18.78 -3.16 -9.97
C TRP A 132 17.36 -3.44 -9.42
N ALA A 133 17.15 -3.38 -8.10
CA ALA A 133 15.83 -3.46 -7.47
C ALA A 133 15.08 -2.12 -7.46
N ARG A 134 15.77 -1.02 -7.82
CA ARG A 134 15.14 0.30 -8.00
C ARG A 134 14.27 0.31 -9.26
N THR A 135 13.30 1.21 -9.29
CA THR A 135 12.38 1.39 -10.40
C THR A 135 12.59 2.71 -11.14
N THR A 136 11.99 2.79 -12.33
CA THR A 136 12.01 3.97 -13.21
C THR A 136 10.60 4.33 -13.67
N GLN A 137 10.41 5.57 -14.14
CA GLN A 137 9.10 6.03 -14.60
C GLN A 137 8.53 5.18 -15.77
N PRO A 138 9.33 4.76 -16.78
CA PRO A 138 8.83 3.86 -17.83
C PRO A 138 8.32 2.53 -17.31
N GLU A 139 8.89 1.98 -16.24
CA GLU A 139 8.40 0.74 -15.61
C GLU A 139 7.05 0.94 -14.91
N VAL A 140 6.88 2.05 -14.19
CA VAL A 140 5.59 2.45 -13.61
C VAL A 140 4.53 2.53 -14.71
N ARG A 141 4.84 3.23 -15.81
CA ARG A 141 3.94 3.37 -16.96
C ARG A 141 3.61 2.03 -17.60
N LYS A 142 4.62 1.18 -17.83
CA LYS A 142 4.47 -0.18 -18.40
C LYS A 142 3.53 -1.03 -17.55
N LEU A 143 3.73 -1.02 -16.22
CA LEU A 143 2.87 -1.76 -15.31
C LEU A 143 1.42 -1.27 -15.36
N ARG A 144 1.19 0.05 -15.35
CA ARG A 144 -0.16 0.63 -15.48
C ARG A 144 -0.85 0.21 -16.77
N ILE A 145 -0.15 0.27 -17.90
CA ILE A 145 -0.70 -0.19 -19.19
C ILE A 145 -1.10 -1.67 -19.12
N HIS A 146 -0.30 -2.52 -18.47
CA HIS A 146 -0.64 -3.93 -18.28
C HIS A 146 -1.89 -4.11 -17.40
N MET A 147 -2.00 -3.33 -16.33
CA MET A 147 -3.11 -3.41 -15.37
C MET A 147 -4.41 -2.80 -15.89
N LEU A 148 -4.35 -1.93 -16.89
CA LEU A 148 -5.52 -1.33 -17.53
C LEU A 148 -6.51 -2.38 -18.08
N VAL A 149 -6.00 -3.54 -18.51
CA VAL A 149 -6.83 -4.65 -19.02
C VAL A 149 -7.73 -5.24 -17.94
N GLY A 150 -7.22 -5.34 -16.70
CA GLY A 150 -7.95 -5.94 -15.58
C GLY A 150 -8.76 -4.94 -14.75
N TYR A 151 -8.31 -3.68 -14.69
CA TYR A 151 -8.85 -2.64 -13.81
C TYR A 151 -9.06 -1.30 -14.56
N PRO A 152 -9.88 -1.27 -15.61
CA PRO A 152 -10.07 -0.07 -16.43
C PRO A 152 -10.62 1.12 -15.63
N HIS A 153 -11.49 0.89 -14.65
CA HIS A 153 -12.02 1.95 -13.78
C HIS A 153 -11.11 2.27 -12.60
N LEU A 154 -9.99 1.58 -12.41
CA LEU A 154 -8.96 2.01 -11.49
C LEU A 154 -7.93 2.86 -12.25
N ILE A 155 -7.36 2.29 -13.31
CA ILE A 155 -6.17 2.79 -14.02
C ILE A 155 -6.49 3.74 -15.18
N GLY A 156 -7.67 3.62 -15.78
CA GLY A 156 -8.02 4.32 -17.01
C GLY A 156 -8.01 5.84 -16.86
N SER A 157 -7.43 6.52 -17.84
CA SER A 157 -7.41 7.99 -17.92
C SER A 157 -8.83 8.56 -17.99
N LYS A 158 -9.09 9.57 -17.15
CA LYS A 158 -10.28 10.44 -17.24
C LYS A 158 -10.00 11.74 -18.01
N GLN A 159 -8.77 11.95 -18.47
CA GLN A 159 -8.42 13.18 -19.17
C GLN A 159 -9.22 13.28 -20.48
N PRO A 160 -9.74 14.46 -20.82
CA PRO A 160 -10.34 14.67 -22.13
C PRO A 160 -9.28 14.41 -23.22
N PRO A 161 -9.72 14.11 -24.46
CA PRO A 161 -8.80 14.07 -25.60
C PRO A 161 -7.96 15.34 -25.68
N ASP A 162 -6.71 15.23 -26.14
CA ASP A 162 -5.89 16.39 -26.42
C ASP A 162 -6.49 17.26 -27.56
N ASN A 163 -5.88 18.40 -27.86
CA ASN A 163 -6.32 19.29 -28.94
C ASN A 163 -6.29 18.63 -30.34
N LYS A 164 -5.69 17.44 -30.47
CA LYS A 164 -5.62 16.64 -31.69
C LYS A 164 -6.59 15.44 -31.66
N GLY A 165 -7.41 15.32 -30.61
CA GLY A 165 -8.36 14.22 -30.43
C GLY A 165 -7.75 12.92 -29.92
N HIS A 166 -6.47 12.87 -29.58
CA HIS A 166 -5.84 11.68 -29.02
C HIS A 166 -6.18 11.51 -27.56
N ARG A 167 -6.51 10.28 -27.17
CA ARG A 167 -6.69 9.89 -25.76
C ARG A 167 -5.46 9.09 -25.31
N SER A 168 -4.78 9.56 -24.29
CA SER A 168 -3.83 8.70 -23.59
C SER A 168 -4.62 7.65 -22.80
N PRO A 169 -4.31 6.34 -22.94
CA PRO A 169 -5.02 5.29 -22.20
C PRO A 169 -4.84 5.44 -20.67
N VAL A 170 -3.73 6.05 -20.25
CA VAL A 170 -3.35 6.30 -18.86
C VAL A 170 -2.91 7.75 -18.69
N ALA A 171 -3.39 8.44 -17.67
CA ALA A 171 -3.00 9.83 -17.37
C ALA A 171 -1.56 9.88 -16.81
N SER A 172 -0.90 11.04 -16.79
CA SER A 172 0.41 11.22 -16.10
C SER A 172 0.30 11.25 -14.58
N THR A 173 -0.91 11.50 -14.10
CA THR A 173 -1.25 11.54 -12.68
C THR A 173 -2.33 10.50 -12.36
N MET A 174 -2.48 10.19 -11.08
CA MET A 174 -3.45 9.19 -10.61
C MET A 174 -3.97 9.52 -9.21
N SER A 175 -5.00 8.78 -8.79
CA SER A 175 -5.53 8.90 -7.43
C SER A 175 -4.62 8.22 -6.40
N PRO A 176 -4.70 8.58 -5.11
CA PRO A 176 -3.92 7.94 -4.06
C PRO A 176 -4.08 6.42 -3.98
N VAL A 177 -5.30 5.89 -4.12
CA VAL A 177 -5.53 4.43 -4.08
C VAL A 177 -4.90 3.72 -5.28
N GLU A 178 -4.95 4.32 -6.47
CA GLU A 178 -4.25 3.81 -7.65
C GLU A 178 -2.74 3.81 -7.42
N ALA A 179 -2.17 4.92 -6.92
CA ALA A 179 -0.74 5.05 -6.67
C ALA A 179 -0.22 4.02 -5.66
N ALA A 180 -0.93 3.83 -4.54
CA ALA A 180 -0.59 2.82 -3.54
C ALA A 180 -0.57 1.41 -4.14
N PHE A 181 -1.56 1.07 -4.97
CA PHE A 181 -1.66 -0.23 -5.60
C PHE A 181 -0.54 -0.47 -6.63
N ILE A 182 -0.24 0.53 -7.46
CA ILE A 182 0.87 0.45 -8.42
C ILE A 182 2.20 0.32 -7.71
N ALA A 183 2.44 1.12 -6.66
CA ALA A 183 3.69 1.11 -5.92
C ALA A 183 3.92 -0.23 -5.19
N THR A 184 2.91 -0.76 -4.49
CA THR A 184 3.00 -2.07 -3.84
C THR A 184 3.15 -3.22 -4.85
N THR A 185 2.45 -3.14 -5.98
CA THR A 185 2.61 -4.12 -7.07
C THR A 185 4.02 -4.05 -7.66
N LEU A 186 4.61 -2.85 -7.86
CA LEU A 186 5.99 -2.71 -8.33
C LEU A 186 7.00 -3.31 -7.36
N VAL A 187 6.85 -3.09 -6.07
CA VAL A 187 7.70 -3.71 -5.04
C VAL A 187 7.63 -5.24 -5.17
N TYR A 188 6.42 -5.79 -5.32
CA TYR A 188 6.23 -7.22 -5.55
C TYR A 188 6.90 -7.69 -6.86
N GLN A 189 6.72 -6.97 -7.96
CA GLN A 189 7.35 -7.32 -9.24
C GLN A 189 8.88 -7.26 -9.14
N LYS A 190 9.45 -6.25 -8.49
CA LYS A 190 10.90 -6.13 -8.28
C LYS A 190 11.44 -7.26 -7.40
N ALA A 191 10.66 -7.75 -6.45
CA ALA A 191 11.05 -8.85 -5.58
C ALA A 191 10.98 -10.23 -6.26
N TYR A 192 9.98 -10.47 -7.12
CA TYR A 192 9.66 -11.83 -7.59
C TYR A 192 9.62 -12.03 -9.09
N ASN A 193 9.59 -10.95 -9.88
CA ASN A 193 9.53 -11.04 -11.32
C ASN A 193 10.92 -10.73 -11.91
N PRO A 194 11.59 -11.75 -12.47
CA PRO A 194 12.89 -11.59 -13.11
C PRO A 194 12.92 -10.52 -14.21
N ASP A 195 11.79 -10.26 -14.87
CA ASP A 195 11.68 -9.24 -15.93
C ASP A 195 11.78 -7.80 -15.41
N TYR A 196 11.67 -7.59 -14.10
CA TYR A 196 11.81 -6.29 -13.44
C TYR A 196 13.16 -6.12 -12.74
N MET A 197 14.02 -7.15 -12.69
CA MET A 197 15.30 -7.13 -11.96
C MET A 197 16.45 -6.57 -12.80
N PHE A 198 16.25 -5.42 -13.46
CA PHE A 198 17.25 -4.79 -14.33
C PHE A 198 17.45 -3.32 -14.01
N THR A 199 18.68 -2.83 -14.18
CA THR A 199 18.94 -1.38 -14.20
C THR A 199 18.51 -0.77 -15.53
N ALA A 200 18.36 0.55 -15.56
CA ALA A 200 18.02 1.28 -16.78
C ALA A 200 19.10 1.10 -17.87
N GLU A 201 20.37 1.07 -17.47
CA GLU A 201 21.52 0.87 -18.33
C GLU A 201 21.50 -0.53 -18.94
N GLU A 202 21.24 -1.56 -18.13
CA GLU A 202 21.12 -2.95 -18.59
C GLU A 202 20.02 -3.11 -19.63
N LEU A 203 18.87 -2.45 -19.44
CA LEU A 203 17.77 -2.43 -20.41
C LEU A 203 18.16 -1.74 -21.73
N SER A 204 18.95 -0.66 -21.65
CA SER A 204 19.39 0.10 -22.84
C SER A 204 20.39 -0.66 -23.72
N HIS A 205 21.14 -1.60 -23.14
CA HIS A 205 22.17 -2.38 -23.83
C HIS A 205 21.70 -3.78 -24.28
N GLN A 206 20.41 -4.12 -24.13
CA GLN A 206 19.94 -5.47 -24.43
C GLN A 206 19.99 -5.81 -25.93
N ALA A 207 20.95 -6.65 -26.32
CA ALA A 207 20.87 -7.41 -27.56
C ALA A 207 19.88 -8.61 -27.39
N PRO A 208 19.14 -9.01 -28.46
CA PRO A 208 18.23 -10.16 -28.41
C PRO A 208 18.90 -11.50 -28.09
N ALA A 209 20.21 -11.64 -28.32
CA ALA A 209 20.95 -12.89 -28.19
C ALA A 209 21.19 -13.33 -26.72
N ASP A 210 21.03 -12.43 -25.74
CA ASP A 210 21.44 -12.70 -24.34
C ASP A 210 20.33 -13.25 -23.43
N ILE A 211 19.16 -13.61 -23.97
CA ILE A 211 18.00 -14.02 -23.15
C ILE A 211 18.30 -15.27 -22.30
N ALA A 212 19.13 -16.19 -22.78
CA ALA A 212 19.45 -17.43 -22.05
C ALA A 212 20.33 -17.18 -20.81
N ASN A 213 21.36 -16.34 -20.92
CA ASN A 213 22.28 -16.03 -19.82
C ASN A 213 21.58 -15.29 -18.68
N ARG A 214 20.56 -14.48 -19.01
CA ARG A 214 19.77 -13.72 -18.03
C ARG A 214 19.02 -14.59 -17.05
N LYS A 215 18.52 -15.76 -17.46
CA LYS A 215 17.80 -16.65 -16.53
C LYS A 215 18.68 -17.07 -15.36
N THR A 216 19.97 -17.33 -15.62
CA THR A 216 20.93 -17.70 -14.58
C THR A 216 21.24 -16.52 -13.65
N GLU A 217 21.53 -15.35 -14.22
CA GLU A 217 21.76 -14.12 -13.43
C GLU A 217 20.53 -13.74 -12.60
N GLN A 218 19.33 -13.95 -13.13
CA GLN A 218 18.07 -13.67 -12.45
C GLN A 218 17.87 -14.55 -11.22
N VAL A 219 18.19 -15.85 -11.31
CA VAL A 219 18.12 -16.75 -10.15
C VAL A 219 19.09 -16.29 -9.05
N GLN A 220 20.29 -15.83 -9.43
CA GLN A 220 21.25 -15.28 -8.48
C GLN A 220 20.76 -13.98 -7.85
N ARG A 221 20.23 -13.05 -8.66
CA ARG A 221 19.65 -11.78 -8.20
C ARG A 221 18.50 -12.01 -7.23
N GLN A 222 17.58 -12.90 -7.57
CA GLN A 222 16.47 -13.26 -6.69
C GLN A 222 16.98 -13.79 -5.34
N ALA A 223 18.00 -14.65 -5.33
CA ALA A 223 18.59 -15.14 -4.10
C ALA A 223 19.21 -14.01 -3.23
N VAL A 224 19.79 -12.97 -3.86
CA VAL A 224 20.32 -11.80 -3.15
C VAL A 224 19.19 -10.97 -2.53
N LEU A 225 18.10 -10.72 -3.26
CA LEU A 225 16.95 -10.01 -2.72
C LEU A 225 16.26 -10.78 -1.60
N GLU A 226 16.09 -12.10 -1.77
CA GLU A 226 15.53 -12.94 -0.71
C GLU A 226 16.38 -12.82 0.55
N LYS A 227 17.71 -12.92 0.48
CA LYS A 227 18.59 -12.72 1.64
C LYS A 227 18.42 -11.34 2.29
N THR A 228 18.31 -10.30 1.46
CA THR A 228 18.12 -8.91 1.91
C THR A 228 16.80 -8.76 2.66
N PHE A 229 15.69 -9.25 2.10
CA PHE A 229 14.37 -9.17 2.72
C PHE A 229 14.24 -10.03 3.98
N HIS A 230 14.88 -11.20 4.05
CA HIS A 230 14.84 -12.05 5.24
C HIS A 230 15.67 -11.51 6.42
N GLY A 231 16.27 -10.31 6.30
CA GLY A 231 17.07 -9.72 7.36
C GLY A 231 18.33 -10.53 7.69
N GLN A 232 18.75 -11.44 6.81
CA GLN A 232 19.96 -12.24 7.01
C GLN A 232 21.25 -11.39 6.98
N ASN A 233 21.13 -10.11 6.65
CA ASN A 233 22.23 -9.16 6.64
C ASN A 233 22.35 -8.33 7.94
N ASP A 234 21.53 -8.57 8.98
CA ASP A 234 21.50 -7.79 10.25
C ASP A 234 21.40 -6.25 10.07
N SER A 235 21.17 -5.77 8.85
CA SER A 235 21.40 -4.38 8.46
C SER A 235 20.15 -3.51 8.48
N VAL A 236 18.97 -4.11 8.62
CA VAL A 236 17.69 -3.38 8.57
C VAL A 236 16.94 -3.62 9.87
N SER A 237 16.89 -2.61 10.74
CA SER A 237 16.10 -2.69 11.95
C SER A 237 14.60 -2.53 11.65
N LEU A 238 13.73 -3.01 12.54
CA LEU A 238 12.29 -2.75 12.46
C LEU A 238 12.00 -1.24 12.42
N HIS A 239 12.81 -0.44 13.12
CA HIS A 239 12.69 1.01 13.11
C HIS A 239 12.97 1.59 11.72
N ASP A 240 14.01 1.10 11.04
CA ASP A 240 14.34 1.51 9.67
C ASP A 240 13.22 1.15 8.70
N LEU A 241 12.62 -0.04 8.86
CA LEU A 241 11.49 -0.47 8.03
C LEU A 241 10.26 0.42 8.24
N ILE A 242 9.93 0.77 9.48
CA ILE A 242 8.83 1.69 9.80
C ILE A 242 9.10 3.08 9.21
N ASN A 243 10.34 3.58 9.35
CA ASN A 243 10.75 4.87 8.80
C ASN A 243 10.69 4.87 7.26
N ALA A 244 11.23 3.84 6.61
CA ALA A 244 11.18 3.68 5.16
C ALA A 244 9.73 3.61 4.65
N THR A 245 8.84 2.93 5.38
CA THR A 245 7.42 2.87 5.03
C THR A 245 6.71 4.22 5.21
N ASN A 246 7.06 4.97 6.26
CA ASN A 246 6.53 6.33 6.44
C ASN A 246 6.99 7.27 5.32
N LEU A 247 8.26 7.21 4.93
CA LEU A 247 8.80 7.95 3.79
C LEU A 247 8.11 7.55 2.48
N PHE A 248 7.92 6.25 2.25
CA PHE A 248 7.19 5.74 1.09
C PHE A 248 5.79 6.38 0.96
N PHE A 249 4.99 6.37 2.03
CA PHE A 249 3.66 6.97 1.97
C PHE A 249 3.69 8.50 1.90
N ASN A 250 4.68 9.14 2.53
CA ASN A 250 4.87 10.59 2.44
C ASN A 250 5.22 11.02 1.00
N ASP A 251 6.05 10.25 0.30
CA ASP A 251 6.38 10.49 -1.10
C ASP A 251 5.16 10.36 -2.02
N LEU A 252 4.19 9.52 -1.64
CA LEU A 252 2.87 9.41 -2.31
C LEU A 252 1.88 10.52 -1.89
N ASN A 253 2.36 11.53 -1.15
CA ASN A 253 1.57 12.64 -0.59
C ASN A 253 0.49 12.19 0.43
N MET A 254 0.59 10.98 0.98
CA MET A 254 -0.42 10.46 1.91
C MET A 254 -0.14 10.94 3.34
N PRO A 255 -1.19 11.21 4.15
CA PRO A 255 -1.02 11.68 5.51
C PRO A 255 -0.20 10.69 6.33
N PRO A 256 0.58 11.13 7.34
CA PRO A 256 1.33 10.22 8.21
C PRO A 256 0.40 9.28 8.98
N VAL A 257 0.94 8.17 9.50
CA VAL A 257 0.20 7.33 10.44
C VAL A 257 -0.21 8.23 11.61
N SER A 258 -1.52 8.40 11.79
CA SER A 258 -2.02 9.08 12.97
C SER A 258 -1.64 8.16 14.13
N ASN A 259 -0.71 8.57 15.00
CA ASN A 259 -0.40 7.89 16.26
C ASN A 259 -1.61 8.02 17.22
N THR A 260 -2.77 7.51 16.82
CA THR A 260 -4.01 7.52 17.58
C THR A 260 -3.91 6.66 18.85
N GLY A 261 -2.83 5.90 19.02
CA GLY A 261 -2.47 5.22 20.27
C GLY A 261 -1.86 6.11 21.35
N SER A 262 -1.47 7.36 21.07
CA SER A 262 -0.93 8.27 22.09
C SER A 262 -2.01 9.15 22.73
N ASN A 263 -2.68 8.57 23.73
CA ASN A 263 -3.53 9.23 24.74
C ASN A 263 -4.85 9.92 24.29
N PRO A 264 -5.98 9.20 24.34
CA PRO A 264 -7.29 9.83 24.55
C PRO A 264 -7.53 10.35 25.99
N SER A 265 -6.54 10.36 26.89
CA SER A 265 -6.77 10.55 28.35
C SER A 265 -6.59 11.98 28.91
N LYS A 266 -6.35 13.02 28.10
CA LYS A 266 -6.19 14.40 28.61
C LYS A 266 -7.13 15.44 28.01
N ALA A 267 -8.24 15.02 27.41
CA ALA A 267 -9.35 15.92 27.13
C ALA A 267 -10.15 16.18 28.42
N GLY A 268 -9.70 17.17 29.20
CA GLY A 268 -10.57 18.07 29.98
C GLY A 268 -11.58 17.43 30.95
N LEU A 269 -11.10 16.91 32.07
CA LEU A 269 -11.80 17.17 33.33
C LEU A 269 -11.61 18.65 33.65
N SER A 270 -12.47 19.51 33.10
CA SER A 270 -12.65 20.85 33.64
C SER A 270 -13.05 20.69 35.11
N PRO A 271 -12.32 21.30 36.07
CA PRO A 271 -12.77 21.28 37.46
C PRO A 271 -14.15 21.94 37.50
N MET A 272 -15.17 21.20 37.91
CA MET A 272 -16.44 21.79 38.36
C MET A 272 -16.09 22.74 39.50
N THR A 273 -15.99 24.03 39.22
CA THR A 273 -16.01 25.07 40.23
C THR A 273 -17.39 25.01 40.88
N ALA A 274 -17.42 24.41 42.08
CA ALA A 274 -18.55 24.49 42.97
C ALA A 274 -18.84 25.97 43.29
N SER A 275 -19.91 26.50 42.69
CA SER A 275 -20.54 27.75 43.10
C SER A 275 -21.23 27.52 44.44
N GLY A 276 -20.45 27.48 45.52
CA GLY A 276 -20.92 27.71 46.88
C GLY A 276 -21.21 29.20 47.07
N GLY A 277 -22.44 29.52 47.49
CA GLY A 277 -22.96 30.88 47.52
C GLY A 277 -22.45 31.76 48.66
N ALA A 278 -22.98 32.99 48.71
CA ALA A 278 -23.56 33.62 49.89
C ALA A 278 -23.94 35.09 49.59
N ARG A 279 -25.13 35.45 50.09
CA ARG A 279 -25.74 36.77 50.32
C ARG A 279 -26.60 37.35 49.20
#